data_AF-A0A1Y2G4T6-F1
#
_entry.id   AF-A0A1Y2G4T6-F1
#
_cell.length_a   1.000
_cell.length_b   1.000
_cell.length_c   1.000
_cell.angle_alpha   90.00
_cell.angle_beta   90.00
_cell.angle_gamma   90.00
#
_symmetry.space_group_name_H-M   'P 1'
#
loop_
_entity.id
_entity.type
_entity.pdbx_description
1 polymer ?
#
loop_
_entity_poly.entity_id
_entity_poly.type
_entity_poly.pdbx_seq_one_letter_code
_entity_poly.pdbx_strand_id
1 'polypeptide(L)'
;MGKRASSPTGNSASKQATAPAEGDRTKLDDEGMGEFEDQWEDEFEADADAGEVIDAAEHEDEDGEGGDGEMEVDDEPEPLEEEERAASPIPYLPGGALEEGETLQPDMTTYPLLHNFVPTWPSLSFDILRDNLGEERRGYPVSCSLVSGTQSMDRTANEITVMRWEGLGKTRKDENDLDDDEDDSDDEAEDDPILTFRAIPHQGCVNRIRARILPEPLSQGPPTAPDRYEVATFSETGKVHIFDVAPQLQSLLNPGAANAPLSKLPLYTVDAHGRAEGYALAWGNPIGTSTSARLLSGDIHSKIFLTTMGPSSFTTSPKPFLSHTDSVEDLQWSPSEPTVFASCSADKSVRVWDIRVKDRKSVIGVAGAHDSDVNVISWNLKTNYLLASGGDEGGIKVWDLRNFKGTKAPAPTPVASFNWHTAPITSIEWHPTEDSCFAASGADDQVTLWDLSVEEDDDEKPSQQPGEAERLKDVPSQLLFVHQGQKDIKEVHWHPQIPGVVVSTALDGFNIFKSLPFA
;
A
#
# COMPACT_ATOMS: atom_id res chain seq x y z
N MET A 1 -16.64 7.09 -2.22
CA MET A 1 -17.71 6.24 -1.64
C MET A 1 -19.06 6.83 -2.01
N GLY A 2 -20.03 6.01 -2.43
CA GLY A 2 -21.44 6.39 -2.57
C GLY A 2 -22.30 5.77 -1.45
N LYS A 3 -23.46 6.38 -1.16
CA LYS A 3 -24.47 5.78 -0.27
C LYS A 3 -25.40 4.86 -1.07
N ARG A 4 -25.75 3.70 -0.54
CA ARG A 4 -26.75 2.80 -1.15
C ARG A 4 -27.70 2.25 -0.09
N ALA A 5 -29.00 2.28 -0.37
CA ALA A 5 -30.03 1.70 0.49
C ALA A 5 -30.02 0.16 0.39
N SER A 6 -30.21 -0.54 1.51
CA SER A 6 -30.41 -1.99 1.52
C SER A 6 -31.65 -2.37 0.73
N SER A 7 -31.50 -3.17 -0.33
CA SER A 7 -32.64 -3.71 -1.08
C SER A 7 -33.41 -4.72 -0.21
N PRO A 8 -34.75 -4.66 -0.11
CA PRO A 8 -35.51 -5.64 0.65
C PRO A 8 -35.49 -7.00 -0.06
N THR A 9 -34.97 -8.01 0.63
CA THR A 9 -35.01 -9.40 0.20
C THR A 9 -36.45 -9.89 0.06
N GLY A 10 -36.80 -10.42 -1.11
CA GLY A 10 -38.00 -11.22 -1.31
C GLY A 10 -38.12 -11.75 -2.74
N ASN A 11 -37.78 -13.01 -2.99
CA ASN A 11 -38.73 -14.11 -2.84
C ASN A 11 -38.08 -15.46 -3.17
N SER A 12 -38.44 -16.46 -2.38
CA SER A 12 -38.05 -17.86 -2.53
C SER A 12 -38.56 -18.46 -3.84
N ALA A 13 -37.66 -19.00 -4.67
CA ALA A 13 -38.01 -19.98 -5.69
C ALA A 13 -37.39 -21.34 -5.31
N SER A 14 -38.28 -22.24 -4.87
CA SER A 14 -38.03 -23.64 -4.60
C SER A 14 -37.40 -24.37 -5.78
N LYS A 15 -36.23 -24.97 -5.60
CA LYS A 15 -35.75 -26.05 -6.49
C LYS A 15 -35.97 -27.40 -5.82
N GLN A 16 -36.85 -28.18 -6.44
CA GLN A 16 -37.12 -29.59 -6.13
C GLN A 16 -35.85 -30.43 -6.31
N ALA A 17 -35.71 -31.40 -5.41
CA ALA A 17 -34.74 -32.47 -5.49
C ALA A 17 -35.11 -33.47 -6.59
N THR A 18 -34.11 -33.90 -7.36
CA THR A 18 -34.10 -35.17 -8.07
C THR A 18 -32.68 -35.76 -8.02
N ALA A 19 -32.59 -36.98 -7.50
CA ALA A 19 -31.42 -37.85 -7.53
C ALA A 19 -31.62 -38.94 -8.62
N PRO A 20 -30.68 -39.87 -8.82
CA PRO A 20 -29.74 -39.90 -9.94
C PRO A 20 -30.05 -41.03 -10.95
N ALA A 21 -29.34 -41.05 -12.08
CA ALA A 21 -29.29 -42.21 -12.97
C ALA A 21 -27.85 -42.54 -13.37
N GLU A 22 -27.49 -43.81 -13.20
CA GLU A 22 -26.23 -44.46 -13.54
C GLU A 22 -26.15 -44.89 -15.03
N GLY A 23 -24.91 -45.13 -15.48
CA GLY A 23 -24.53 -45.97 -16.63
C GLY A 23 -23.82 -45.18 -17.74
N ASP A 24 -22.73 -45.62 -18.38
CA ASP A 24 -21.91 -46.84 -18.33
C ASP A 24 -20.57 -46.52 -19.07
N ARG A 25 -19.60 -47.43 -18.93
CA ARG A 25 -18.18 -47.39 -19.30
C ARG A 25 -17.88 -47.57 -20.80
N THR A 26 -16.69 -47.11 -21.26
CA THR A 26 -15.58 -47.85 -21.95
C THR A 26 -14.53 -46.85 -22.51
N LYS A 27 -13.22 -46.91 -22.19
CA LYS A 27 -12.08 -47.62 -22.86
C LYS A 27 -11.91 -47.24 -24.36
N LEU A 28 -10.76 -47.00 -24.99
CA LEU A 28 -9.31 -47.11 -24.74
C LEU A 28 -8.57 -46.64 -26.04
N ASP A 29 -7.25 -46.35 -25.95
CA ASP A 29 -6.18 -46.40 -27.00
C ASP A 29 -6.11 -45.30 -28.10
N ASP A 30 -4.97 -44.94 -28.73
CA ASP A 30 -3.50 -44.96 -28.52
C ASP A 30 -2.86 -44.37 -29.83
N GLU A 31 -1.60 -43.91 -29.76
CA GLU A 31 -0.62 -43.63 -30.86
C GLU A 31 -0.95 -42.53 -31.93
N GLY A 32 -0.06 -41.67 -32.45
CA GLY A 32 1.40 -41.56 -32.35
C GLY A 32 1.97 -40.47 -33.29
N MET A 33 3.13 -39.92 -32.90
CA MET A 33 4.37 -39.73 -33.71
C MET A 33 4.41 -38.77 -34.93
N GLY A 34 5.44 -37.89 -34.95
CA GLY A 34 6.02 -37.33 -36.19
C GLY A 34 6.86 -36.06 -36.02
N GLU A 35 8.19 -36.19 -36.08
CA GLU A 35 9.26 -35.16 -35.99
C GLU A 35 9.62 -34.45 -37.33
N PHE A 36 10.61 -33.54 -37.25
CA PHE A 36 11.54 -32.91 -38.24
C PHE A 36 11.30 -31.40 -38.51
N GLU A 37 12.14 -30.48 -38.01
CA GLU A 37 13.46 -29.99 -38.52
C GLU A 37 13.33 -29.36 -39.95
N ASP A 38 13.86 -28.19 -40.34
CA ASP A 38 14.99 -27.39 -39.88
C ASP A 38 15.07 -26.03 -40.64
N GLN A 39 15.74 -25.03 -40.01
CA GLN A 39 16.77 -24.09 -40.53
C GLN A 39 16.51 -22.96 -41.57
N TRP A 40 16.78 -21.74 -41.07
CA TRP A 40 17.51 -20.58 -41.65
C TRP A 40 17.42 -20.26 -43.14
N GLU A 41 17.04 -19.02 -43.47
CA GLU A 41 17.85 -18.17 -44.35
C GLU A 41 17.55 -16.68 -44.12
N ASP A 42 18.64 -15.93 -44.02
CA ASP A 42 18.76 -14.50 -43.78
C ASP A 42 18.41 -13.68 -45.03
N GLU A 43 18.04 -12.40 -44.88
CA GLU A 43 18.77 -11.33 -45.59
C GLU A 43 18.51 -9.93 -44.98
N PHE A 44 19.62 -9.21 -44.87
CA PHE A 44 19.85 -7.89 -44.28
C PHE A 44 20.11 -6.89 -45.42
N GLU A 45 19.79 -5.60 -45.25
CA GLU A 45 20.49 -4.39 -45.76
C GLU A 45 19.56 -3.18 -45.47
N ALA A 46 19.85 -2.21 -44.56
CA ALA A 46 20.85 -1.10 -44.60
C ALA A 46 20.81 -0.33 -45.93
N ASP A 47 20.73 1.00 -46.08
CA ASP A 47 21.15 2.18 -45.29
C ASP A 47 20.37 3.39 -45.90
N ALA A 48 19.87 4.34 -45.10
CA ALA A 48 20.45 5.66 -44.81
C ALA A 48 20.30 6.78 -45.88
N ASP A 49 19.67 7.87 -45.42
CA ASP A 49 20.12 9.27 -45.47
C ASP A 49 19.60 10.26 -46.55
N ALA A 50 19.53 11.52 -46.08
CA ALA A 50 19.25 12.81 -46.73
C ALA A 50 17.77 13.09 -47.13
N GLY A 51 17.07 14.11 -46.64
CA GLY A 51 17.48 15.38 -46.03
C GLY A 51 17.64 16.47 -47.09
N GLU A 52 16.59 17.26 -47.36
CA GLU A 52 16.76 18.69 -47.68
C GLU A 52 15.45 19.46 -47.60
N VAL A 53 15.58 20.69 -47.10
CA VAL A 53 14.59 21.74 -46.86
C VAL A 53 14.61 22.68 -48.09
N ILE A 54 13.61 23.54 -48.27
CA ILE A 54 13.69 25.00 -48.57
C ILE A 54 12.38 25.48 -49.23
N ASP A 55 11.63 26.23 -48.42
CA ASP A 55 11.02 27.55 -48.62
C ASP A 55 10.41 28.05 -49.96
N ALA A 56 9.25 28.71 -49.73
CA ALA A 56 8.89 30.08 -50.11
C ALA A 56 8.00 30.35 -51.35
N ALA A 57 6.84 30.89 -50.98
CA ALA A 57 6.28 32.17 -51.43
C ALA A 57 5.44 32.23 -52.73
N GLU A 58 4.16 32.54 -52.48
CA GLU A 58 3.36 33.62 -53.07
C GLU A 58 3.41 33.83 -54.58
N HIS A 59 2.25 33.70 -55.24
CA HIS A 59 1.65 34.83 -55.96
C HIS A 59 0.18 34.56 -56.32
N GLU A 60 -0.59 35.64 -56.20
CA GLU A 60 -2.03 35.84 -56.40
C GLU A 60 -2.45 35.90 -57.89
N ASP A 61 -3.75 36.17 -58.07
CA ASP A 61 -4.44 36.64 -59.29
C ASP A 61 -4.95 35.52 -60.24
N GLU A 62 -6.14 35.54 -60.83
CA GLU A 62 -7.30 36.44 -60.88
C GLU A 62 -8.40 35.63 -61.62
N ASP A 63 -9.66 35.84 -61.24
CA ASP A 63 -10.86 35.98 -62.08
C ASP A 63 -11.36 34.86 -63.04
N GLY A 64 -12.66 34.55 -62.92
CA GLY A 64 -13.43 33.94 -64.01
C GLY A 64 -14.84 33.46 -63.64
N GLU A 65 -15.81 34.35 -63.76
CA GLU A 65 -17.26 34.09 -63.61
C GLU A 65 -17.83 33.01 -64.57
N GLY A 66 -18.83 32.27 -64.08
CA GLY A 66 -19.77 31.50 -64.90
C GLY A 66 -20.84 30.81 -64.04
N GLY A 67 -22.05 31.38 -63.96
CA GLY A 67 -23.28 30.70 -63.49
C GLY A 67 -23.61 29.50 -64.39
N ASP A 68 -24.41 28.51 -64.00
CA ASP A 68 -25.77 28.54 -63.43
C ASP A 68 -26.17 27.13 -62.90
N GLY A 69 -27.10 27.03 -61.94
CA GLY A 69 -27.75 25.75 -61.60
C GLY A 69 -28.16 25.60 -60.12
N GLU A 70 -29.43 25.87 -59.84
CA GLU A 70 -30.12 25.78 -58.55
C GLU A 70 -30.17 24.35 -57.95
N MET A 71 -29.94 24.24 -56.63
CA MET A 71 -30.64 23.29 -55.74
C MET A 71 -30.70 23.88 -54.32
N GLU A 72 -31.92 24.25 -53.89
CA GLU A 72 -32.25 24.52 -52.49
C GLU A 72 -32.32 23.18 -51.74
N VAL A 73 -31.63 23.07 -50.60
CA VAL A 73 -31.79 21.98 -49.63
C VAL A 73 -32.27 22.61 -48.33
N ASP A 74 -33.51 22.31 -47.96
CA ASP A 74 -34.09 22.57 -46.64
C ASP A 74 -33.39 21.67 -45.60
N ASP A 75 -32.51 22.24 -44.79
CA ASP A 75 -32.00 21.62 -43.55
C ASP A 75 -32.83 22.15 -42.36
N GLU A 76 -33.93 21.48 -42.02
CA GLU A 76 -34.46 21.53 -40.65
C GLU A 76 -33.71 20.49 -39.80
N PRO A 77 -33.02 20.89 -38.71
CA PRO A 77 -32.38 19.93 -37.81
C PRO A 77 -33.43 19.23 -36.94
N GLU A 78 -33.55 17.91 -37.09
CA GLU A 78 -34.23 17.01 -36.15
C GLU A 78 -33.62 17.18 -34.73
N PRO A 79 -34.42 17.26 -33.67
CA PRO A 79 -33.91 17.42 -32.31
C PRO A 79 -33.21 16.13 -31.88
N LEU A 80 -31.90 16.21 -31.64
CA LEU A 80 -31.15 15.20 -30.91
C LEU A 80 -31.75 15.08 -29.51
N GLU A 81 -32.33 13.93 -29.19
CA GLU A 81 -32.68 13.56 -27.82
C GLU A 81 -31.36 13.48 -27.04
N GLU A 82 -31.04 14.52 -26.28
CA GLU A 82 -30.00 14.47 -25.26
C GLU A 82 -30.43 13.37 -24.26
N GLU A 83 -29.80 12.19 -24.34
CA GLU A 83 -29.86 11.23 -23.26
C GLU A 83 -29.38 11.95 -21.98
N GLU A 84 -30.29 12.21 -21.05
CA GLU A 84 -29.97 12.76 -19.74
C GLU A 84 -28.98 11.80 -19.06
N ARG A 85 -27.69 12.11 -19.18
CA ARG A 85 -26.63 11.45 -18.42
C ARG A 85 -27.00 11.58 -16.95
N ALA A 86 -27.38 10.46 -16.33
CA ALA A 86 -27.77 10.43 -14.93
C ALA A 86 -26.71 11.17 -14.10
N ALA A 87 -27.14 12.17 -13.32
CA ALA A 87 -26.25 13.00 -12.54
C ALA A 87 -25.32 12.12 -11.69
N SER A 88 -24.01 12.35 -11.79
CA SER A 88 -23.02 11.61 -11.01
C SER A 88 -23.39 11.67 -9.52
N PRO A 89 -23.43 10.52 -8.81
CA PRO A 89 -23.84 10.49 -7.42
C PRO A 89 -22.92 11.38 -6.58
N ILE A 90 -23.52 12.22 -5.73
CA ILE A 90 -22.79 13.14 -4.85
C ILE A 90 -21.88 12.30 -3.92
N PRO A 91 -20.54 12.46 -3.96
CA PRO A 91 -19.61 11.62 -3.20
C PRO A 91 -19.84 11.77 -1.71
N TYR A 92 -19.89 10.69 -0.92
CA TYR A 92 -20.02 10.79 0.55
C TYR A 92 -18.83 11.51 1.18
N LEU A 93 -19.10 12.44 2.10
CA LEU A 93 -18.07 13.06 2.95
C LEU A 93 -18.12 12.43 4.35
N PRO A 94 -16.96 12.03 4.91
CA PRO A 94 -16.86 11.54 6.28
C PRO A 94 -17.54 12.46 7.30
N GLY A 95 -18.26 11.87 8.25
CA GLY A 95 -19.05 12.61 9.24
C GLY A 95 -20.52 12.84 8.84
N GLY A 96 -20.90 12.56 7.59
CA GLY A 96 -22.32 12.54 7.20
C GLY A 96 -23.07 11.36 7.84
N ALA A 97 -24.27 11.60 8.38
CA ALA A 97 -25.10 10.52 8.93
C ALA A 97 -25.52 9.54 7.82
N LEU A 98 -25.36 8.24 8.07
CA LEU A 98 -25.98 7.18 7.28
C LEU A 98 -27.37 6.90 7.85
N GLU A 99 -28.37 6.76 6.99
CA GLU A 99 -29.71 6.34 7.40
C GLU A 99 -29.73 4.85 7.79
N GLU A 100 -30.74 4.43 8.55
CA GLU A 100 -30.88 3.04 8.98
C GLU A 100 -31.04 2.10 7.76
N GLY A 101 -30.04 1.26 7.51
CA GLY A 101 -29.97 0.36 6.35
C GLY A 101 -29.15 0.89 5.17
N GLU A 102 -28.56 2.08 5.25
CA GLU A 102 -27.57 2.54 4.26
C GLU A 102 -26.20 1.91 4.53
N THR A 103 -25.55 1.45 3.46
CA THR A 103 -24.13 1.06 3.49
C THR A 103 -23.33 1.91 2.52
N LEU A 104 -22.09 2.18 2.89
CA LEU A 104 -21.12 2.81 2.00
C LEU A 104 -20.65 1.75 0.99
N GLN A 105 -20.74 2.08 -0.30
CA GLN A 105 -20.13 1.27 -1.35
C GLN A 105 -19.00 2.06 -2.03
N PRO A 106 -17.85 1.43 -2.28
CA PRO A 106 -16.79 2.06 -3.03
C PRO A 106 -17.33 2.42 -4.41
N ASP A 107 -17.01 3.63 -4.86
CA ASP A 107 -17.28 4.02 -6.23
C ASP A 107 -16.20 3.40 -7.10
N MET A 108 -16.53 2.29 -7.75
CA MET A 108 -15.57 1.49 -8.53
C MET A 108 -14.93 2.28 -9.68
N THR A 109 -15.54 3.38 -10.14
CA THR A 109 -14.95 4.25 -11.17
C THR A 109 -13.68 4.95 -10.70
N THR A 110 -13.52 5.11 -9.38
CA THR A 110 -12.38 5.78 -8.74
C THR A 110 -11.21 4.84 -8.42
N TYR A 111 -11.40 3.53 -8.62
CA TYR A 111 -10.42 2.49 -8.32
C TYR A 111 -10.01 1.72 -9.58
N PRO A 112 -8.85 2.02 -10.19
CA PRO A 112 -8.24 1.13 -11.17
C PRO A 112 -8.06 -0.31 -10.65
N LEU A 113 -7.78 -0.45 -9.36
CA LEU A 113 -7.60 -1.72 -8.66
C LEU A 113 -8.26 -1.63 -7.27
N LEU A 114 -9.09 -2.59 -6.92
CA LEU A 114 -9.62 -2.80 -5.58
C LEU A 114 -9.95 -4.28 -5.39
N HIS A 115 -9.19 -4.93 -4.52
CA HIS A 115 -9.42 -6.31 -4.09
C HIS A 115 -9.41 -6.38 -2.57
N ASN A 116 -10.25 -7.23 -2.00
CA ASN A 116 -10.36 -7.39 -0.56
C ASN A 116 -10.31 -8.86 -0.15
N PHE A 117 -9.88 -9.11 1.08
CA PHE A 117 -9.90 -10.46 1.63
C PHE A 117 -10.01 -10.49 3.14
N VAL A 118 -10.66 -11.53 3.63
CA VAL A 118 -10.91 -11.71 5.07
C VAL A 118 -10.13 -12.93 5.55
N PRO A 119 -9.03 -12.74 6.31
CA PRO A 119 -8.32 -13.86 6.91
C PRO A 119 -9.14 -14.51 8.03
N THR A 120 -8.74 -15.72 8.45
CA THR A 120 -9.39 -16.41 9.59
C THR A 120 -9.29 -15.61 10.89
N TRP A 121 -8.17 -14.91 11.07
CA TRP A 121 -7.92 -14.04 12.21
C TRP A 121 -7.48 -12.67 11.70
N PRO A 122 -7.92 -11.58 12.35
CA PRO A 122 -7.48 -10.24 12.00
C PRO A 122 -5.98 -10.09 12.19
N SER A 123 -5.42 -9.09 11.51
CA SER A 123 -4.02 -8.71 11.64
C SER A 123 -3.90 -7.31 12.21
N LEU A 124 -3.04 -7.16 13.21
CA LEU A 124 -2.64 -5.85 13.70
C LEU A 124 -1.57 -5.22 12.83
N SER A 125 -0.80 -6.05 12.11
CA SER A 125 0.35 -5.57 11.35
C SER A 125 0.75 -6.53 10.25
N PHE A 126 1.21 -5.95 9.15
CA PHE A 126 1.78 -6.65 8.01
C PHE A 126 2.95 -5.88 7.44
N ASP A 127 3.67 -6.52 6.51
CA ASP A 127 4.69 -5.86 5.70
C ASP A 127 4.70 -6.49 4.29
N ILE A 128 5.13 -5.72 3.30
CA ILE A 128 5.13 -6.14 1.91
C ILE A 128 6.46 -6.84 1.59
N LEU A 129 6.36 -8.06 1.06
CA LEU A 129 7.52 -8.83 0.64
C LEU A 129 7.79 -8.57 -0.84
N ARG A 130 9.03 -8.23 -1.17
CA ARG A 130 9.44 -8.01 -2.55
C ARG A 130 9.62 -9.34 -3.29
N ASP A 131 9.21 -9.38 -4.55
CA ASP A 131 9.36 -10.53 -5.45
C ASP A 131 10.32 -10.22 -6.62
N ASN A 132 10.50 -11.19 -7.52
CA ASN A 132 11.40 -11.11 -8.68
C ASN A 132 10.72 -10.70 -9.98
N LEU A 133 9.49 -10.16 -9.93
CA LEU A 133 8.73 -9.80 -11.13
C LEU A 133 9.09 -8.42 -11.69
N GLY A 134 10.07 -7.74 -11.09
CA GLY A 134 10.55 -6.44 -11.49
C GLY A 134 10.02 -5.30 -10.62
N GLU A 135 10.58 -4.12 -10.86
CA GLU A 135 10.19 -2.86 -10.23
C GLU A 135 9.22 -2.09 -11.15
N GLU A 136 8.49 -1.14 -10.60
CA GLU A 136 7.56 -0.28 -11.35
C GLU A 136 6.53 -1.05 -12.20
N ARG A 137 5.98 -2.14 -11.66
CA ARG A 137 4.99 -2.95 -12.36
C ARG A 137 3.68 -2.18 -12.51
N ARG A 138 3.31 -1.86 -13.76
CA ARG A 138 2.07 -1.12 -14.10
C ARG A 138 1.02 -1.95 -14.84
N GLY A 139 1.40 -3.08 -15.42
CA GLY A 139 0.50 -3.98 -16.15
C GLY A 139 -0.35 -4.86 -15.24
N TYR A 140 -1.52 -5.25 -15.72
CA TYR A 140 -2.45 -6.16 -15.05
C TYR A 140 -2.44 -7.54 -15.75
N PRO A 141 -2.82 -8.63 -15.05
CA PRO A 141 -3.05 -8.69 -13.60
C PRO A 141 -1.76 -8.54 -12.80
N VAL A 142 -1.84 -7.90 -11.64
CA VAL A 142 -0.69 -7.80 -10.71
C VAL A 142 -0.69 -8.99 -9.74
N SER A 143 0.49 -9.30 -9.22
CA SER A 143 0.65 -10.18 -8.06
C SER A 143 1.45 -9.47 -6.97
N CYS A 144 1.20 -9.82 -5.71
CA CYS A 144 1.95 -9.27 -4.58
C CYS A 144 2.14 -10.32 -3.48
N SER A 145 3.20 -10.15 -2.68
CA SER A 145 3.50 -11.03 -1.56
C SER A 145 3.54 -10.21 -0.27
N LEU A 146 2.97 -10.76 0.80
CA LEU A 146 2.80 -10.08 2.09
C LEU A 146 3.22 -11.01 3.21
N VAL A 147 3.69 -10.44 4.33
CA VAL A 147 3.84 -11.18 5.59
C VAL A 147 2.99 -10.50 6.66
N SER A 148 2.22 -11.28 7.40
CA SER A 148 1.29 -10.76 8.42
C SER A 148 1.38 -11.61 9.67
N GLY A 149 1.06 -11.01 10.82
CA GLY A 149 0.83 -11.73 12.05
C GLY A 149 -0.66 -11.81 12.40
N THR A 150 -1.09 -12.86 13.09
CA THR A 150 -2.49 -12.97 13.53
C THR A 150 -2.71 -12.45 14.94
N GLN A 151 -3.97 -12.09 15.23
CA GLN A 151 -4.47 -11.72 16.54
C GLN A 151 -5.60 -12.67 16.97
N SER A 152 -5.22 -13.79 17.57
CA SER A 152 -6.14 -14.74 18.20
C SER A 152 -6.08 -14.64 19.72
N MET A 153 -7.25 -14.73 20.36
CA MET A 153 -7.39 -14.79 21.82
C MET A 153 -6.72 -16.04 22.42
N ASP A 154 -6.57 -17.11 21.63
CA ASP A 154 -5.74 -18.26 22.01
C ASP A 154 -4.29 -18.01 21.61
N ARG A 155 -3.43 -17.84 22.63
CA ARG A 155 -2.00 -17.60 22.47
C ARG A 155 -1.28 -18.64 21.60
N THR A 156 -1.80 -19.86 21.54
CA THR A 156 -1.18 -20.96 20.77
C THR A 156 -1.73 -21.09 19.36
N ALA A 157 -2.84 -20.40 19.05
CA ALA A 157 -3.45 -20.37 17.72
C ALA A 157 -2.92 -19.23 16.84
N ASN A 158 -2.01 -18.41 17.37
CA ASN A 158 -1.40 -17.32 16.61
C ASN A 158 -0.33 -17.85 15.65
N GLU A 159 -0.17 -17.16 14.53
CA GLU A 159 0.72 -17.54 13.44
C GLU A 159 1.24 -16.31 12.69
N ILE A 160 2.39 -16.48 12.05
CA ILE A 160 2.88 -15.61 10.99
C ILE A 160 2.47 -16.23 9.67
N THR A 161 1.80 -15.47 8.82
CA THR A 161 1.29 -15.89 7.53
C THR A 161 2.05 -15.17 6.42
N VAL A 162 2.78 -15.93 5.61
CA VAL A 162 3.38 -15.46 4.36
C VAL A 162 2.39 -15.76 3.25
N MET A 163 1.93 -14.73 2.55
CA MET A 163 0.82 -14.77 1.60
C MET A 163 1.31 -14.32 0.22
N ARG A 164 0.74 -14.91 -0.83
CA ARG A 164 0.92 -14.50 -2.22
C ARG A 164 -0.43 -14.41 -2.91
N TRP A 165 -0.67 -13.25 -3.50
CA TRP A 165 -1.84 -12.92 -4.30
C TRP A 165 -1.47 -12.95 -5.76
N GLU A 166 -2.25 -13.66 -6.57
CA GLU A 166 -2.08 -13.76 -8.01
C GLU A 166 -3.41 -13.44 -8.71
N GLY A 167 -3.35 -12.93 -9.94
CA GLY A 167 -4.56 -12.61 -10.71
C GLY A 167 -5.29 -11.34 -10.28
N LEU A 168 -4.61 -10.36 -9.66
CA LEU A 168 -5.24 -9.09 -9.30
C LEU A 168 -5.47 -8.22 -10.55
N GLY A 169 -6.59 -8.43 -11.23
CA GLY A 169 -7.02 -7.69 -12.42
C GLY A 169 -7.57 -6.29 -12.13
N LYS A 170 -7.87 -5.54 -13.21
CA LYS A 170 -8.49 -4.21 -13.10
C LYS A 170 -9.91 -4.33 -12.52
N THR A 171 -10.30 -3.39 -11.67
CA THR A 171 -11.69 -3.29 -11.20
C THR A 171 -12.54 -2.44 -12.14
N ARG A 172 -11.92 -1.54 -12.90
CA ARG A 172 -12.56 -0.76 -13.97
C ARG A 172 -12.44 -1.49 -15.30
N LYS A 173 -13.56 -1.77 -15.95
CA LYS A 173 -13.63 -2.15 -17.37
C LYS A 173 -13.96 -0.89 -18.15
N ASP A 174 -13.11 -0.51 -19.10
CA ASP A 174 -13.37 0.68 -19.92
C ASP A 174 -14.51 0.35 -20.90
N GLU A 175 -15.49 1.24 -21.08
CA GLU A 175 -16.60 1.02 -22.03
C GLU A 175 -16.12 0.88 -23.48
N ASN A 176 -14.91 1.40 -23.79
CA ASN A 176 -14.27 1.25 -25.10
C ASN A 176 -13.63 -0.14 -25.34
N ASP A 177 -13.53 -1.00 -24.33
CA ASP A 177 -13.07 -2.38 -24.49
C ASP A 177 -14.24 -3.32 -24.87
N LEU A 178 -15.44 -2.77 -25.15
CA LEU A 178 -16.64 -3.53 -25.51
C LEU A 178 -17.01 -3.46 -27.00
N ASP A 179 -16.26 -2.69 -27.81
CA ASP A 179 -16.61 -2.41 -29.21
C ASP A 179 -15.69 -3.08 -30.26
N ASP A 180 -14.64 -3.80 -29.85
CA ASP A 180 -13.82 -4.64 -30.74
C ASP A 180 -13.77 -6.07 -30.18
N ASP A 181 -14.71 -6.90 -30.62
CA ASP A 181 -14.50 -8.31 -31.03
C ASP A 181 -15.86 -9.05 -31.14
N GLU A 182 -16.58 -8.78 -32.24
CA GLU A 182 -17.43 -9.82 -32.84
C GLU A 182 -16.48 -10.81 -33.56
N ASP A 183 -16.32 -11.99 -32.96
CA ASP A 183 -15.56 -13.18 -33.40
C ASP A 183 -14.08 -13.30 -32.95
N ASP A 184 -13.83 -13.75 -31.72
CA ASP A 184 -13.12 -15.03 -31.48
C ASP A 184 -13.07 -15.46 -29.99
N SER A 185 -13.58 -16.68 -29.74
CA SER A 185 -13.41 -17.53 -28.55
C SER A 185 -13.93 -17.07 -27.17
N ASP A 186 -14.94 -17.79 -26.68
CA ASP A 186 -15.12 -18.11 -25.26
C ASP A 186 -13.74 -18.43 -24.62
N ASP A 187 -13.34 -17.70 -23.56
CA ASP A 187 -12.36 -18.07 -22.51
C ASP A 187 -11.37 -16.97 -22.04
N GLU A 188 -11.69 -15.67 -22.06
CA GLU A 188 -11.12 -14.79 -21.01
C GLU A 188 -11.93 -14.98 -19.71
N ALA A 189 -11.82 -16.19 -19.14
CA ALA A 189 -12.06 -16.36 -17.73
C ALA A 189 -11.01 -15.49 -17.01
N GLU A 190 -11.38 -14.25 -16.66
CA GLU A 190 -10.69 -13.51 -15.61
C GLU A 190 -10.83 -14.36 -14.33
N ASP A 191 -9.90 -15.30 -14.16
CA ASP A 191 -9.86 -16.19 -13.01
C ASP A 191 -9.87 -15.34 -11.74
N ASP A 192 -10.78 -15.65 -10.81
CA ASP A 192 -10.84 -15.00 -9.51
C ASP A 192 -9.44 -14.97 -8.87
N PRO A 193 -9.04 -13.84 -8.24
CA PRO A 193 -7.72 -13.70 -7.65
C PRO A 193 -7.45 -14.83 -6.64
N ILE A 194 -6.29 -15.46 -6.77
CA ILE A 194 -5.92 -16.62 -5.96
C ILE A 194 -5.00 -16.18 -4.82
N LEU A 195 -5.42 -16.48 -3.60
CA LEU A 195 -4.60 -16.36 -2.40
C LEU A 195 -3.98 -17.70 -2.03
N THR A 196 -2.64 -17.75 -2.03
CA THR A 196 -1.89 -18.88 -1.48
C THR A 196 -1.06 -18.43 -0.29
N PHE A 197 -0.87 -19.31 0.72
CA PHE A 197 -0.12 -18.92 1.92
C PHE A 197 0.65 -20.06 2.57
N ARG A 198 1.59 -19.69 3.45
CA ARG A 198 2.32 -20.56 4.38
C ARG A 198 2.27 -19.95 5.77
N ALA A 199 2.05 -20.81 6.77
CA ALA A 199 1.96 -20.39 8.17
C ALA A 199 3.14 -20.90 9.01
N ILE A 200 3.59 -20.04 9.93
CA ILE A 200 4.60 -20.34 10.96
C ILE A 200 3.93 -20.11 12.32
N PRO A 201 3.86 -21.12 13.21
CA PRO A 201 3.30 -20.94 14.55
C PRO A 201 3.99 -19.83 15.32
N HIS A 202 3.21 -19.00 16.02
CA HIS A 202 3.69 -17.88 16.80
C HIS A 202 3.13 -17.96 18.23
N GLN A 203 3.91 -17.51 19.22
CA GLN A 203 3.48 -17.52 20.62
C GLN A 203 2.93 -16.15 21.00
N GLY A 204 1.63 -16.10 21.28
CA GLY A 204 0.88 -14.87 21.55
C GLY A 204 0.56 -14.08 20.27
N CYS A 205 -0.29 -13.06 20.40
CA CYS A 205 -0.60 -12.13 19.32
C CYS A 205 0.66 -11.45 18.78
N VAL A 206 0.65 -11.15 17.47
CA VAL A 206 1.70 -10.35 16.82
C VAL A 206 1.27 -8.89 16.83
N ASN A 207 1.89 -8.08 17.71
CA ASN A 207 1.57 -6.67 17.86
C ASN A 207 2.13 -5.83 16.69
N ARG A 208 3.36 -6.13 16.24
CA ARG A 208 3.96 -5.56 15.03
C ARG A 208 4.82 -6.59 14.33
N ILE A 209 4.82 -6.56 13.00
CA ILE A 209 5.69 -7.37 12.14
C ILE A 209 6.38 -6.47 11.11
N ARG A 210 7.68 -6.70 10.90
CA ARG A 210 8.47 -5.98 9.89
C ARG A 210 9.41 -6.93 9.18
N ALA A 211 9.44 -6.85 7.87
CA ALA A 211 10.41 -7.52 7.01
C ALA A 211 11.68 -6.67 6.89
N ARG A 212 12.83 -7.33 6.80
CA ARG A 212 14.10 -6.64 6.57
C ARG A 212 14.04 -5.88 5.24
N ILE A 213 14.48 -4.62 5.27
CA ILE A 213 14.63 -3.82 4.04
C ILE A 213 15.65 -4.50 3.13
N LEU A 214 15.26 -4.71 1.87
CA LEU A 214 16.13 -5.26 0.82
C LEU A 214 16.66 -4.11 -0.05
N PRO A 215 17.89 -4.24 -0.60
CA PRO A 215 18.47 -3.21 -1.45
C PRO A 215 17.65 -2.98 -2.74
N GLU A 216 17.74 -1.77 -3.27
CA GLU A 216 17.09 -1.35 -4.52
C GLU A 216 18.14 -1.03 -5.61
N PRO A 217 17.92 -1.46 -6.86
CA PRO A 217 16.88 -2.38 -7.32
C PRO A 217 17.16 -3.83 -6.88
N LEU A 218 16.11 -4.67 -6.79
CA LEU A 218 16.25 -6.08 -6.41
C LEU A 218 16.71 -6.95 -7.59
N SER A 219 17.95 -6.76 -8.04
CA SER A 219 18.49 -7.35 -9.27
C SER A 219 18.54 -8.88 -9.32
N GLN A 220 18.48 -9.57 -8.17
CA GLN A 220 18.55 -11.04 -8.08
C GLN A 220 17.26 -11.66 -7.52
N GLY A 221 16.18 -10.89 -7.40
CA GLY A 221 14.96 -11.34 -6.76
C GLY A 221 15.06 -11.47 -5.22
N PRO A 222 14.03 -12.01 -4.56
CA PRO A 222 14.05 -12.17 -3.12
C PRO A 222 15.14 -13.15 -2.68
N PRO A 223 15.64 -13.03 -1.44
CA PRO A 223 16.66 -13.95 -0.92
C PRO A 223 16.31 -15.42 -1.17
N THR A 224 17.30 -16.17 -1.65
CA THR A 224 17.25 -17.63 -1.81
C THR A 224 18.27 -18.28 -0.91
N ALA A 225 18.02 -19.50 -0.45
CA ALA A 225 18.95 -20.20 0.42
C ALA A 225 20.36 -20.26 -0.22
N PRO A 226 21.44 -19.92 0.50
CA PRO A 226 21.52 -19.79 1.97
C PRO A 226 21.20 -18.40 2.54
N ASP A 227 20.88 -17.41 1.70
CA ASP A 227 20.49 -16.08 2.14
C ASP A 227 19.10 -16.09 2.77
N ARG A 228 18.93 -15.22 3.77
CA ARG A 228 17.72 -15.16 4.59
C ARG A 228 16.92 -13.92 4.24
N TYR A 229 15.60 -14.05 4.37
CA TYR A 229 14.69 -12.92 4.41
C TYR A 229 14.15 -12.82 5.83
N GLU A 230 14.82 -12.01 6.66
CA GLU A 230 14.44 -11.93 8.06
C GLU A 230 13.21 -11.08 8.28
N VAL A 231 12.32 -11.59 9.14
CA VAL A 231 11.12 -10.91 9.60
C VAL A 231 11.16 -10.89 11.12
N ALA A 232 11.00 -9.71 11.71
CA ALA A 232 10.88 -9.54 13.15
C ALA A 232 9.41 -9.40 13.54
N THR A 233 9.01 -10.04 14.62
CA THR A 233 7.70 -9.86 15.25
C THR A 233 7.85 -9.41 16.69
N PHE A 234 7.05 -8.44 17.14
CA PHE A 234 6.88 -8.12 18.54
C PHE A 234 5.63 -8.85 19.07
N SER A 235 5.84 -9.80 19.98
CA SER A 235 4.76 -10.58 20.61
C SER A 235 4.20 -9.84 21.83
N GLU A 236 2.89 -9.99 22.09
CA GLU A 236 2.24 -9.59 23.36
C GLU A 236 2.93 -10.16 24.61
N THR A 237 3.76 -11.21 24.46
CA THR A 237 4.51 -11.83 25.56
C THR A 237 5.72 -10.99 26.00
N GLY A 238 6.03 -9.92 25.28
CA GLY A 238 7.22 -9.10 25.47
C GLY A 238 8.49 -9.66 24.81
N LYS A 239 8.32 -10.61 23.89
CA LYS A 239 9.42 -11.21 23.13
C LYS A 239 9.44 -10.64 21.72
N VAL A 240 10.63 -10.34 21.21
CA VAL A 240 10.80 -10.06 19.78
C VAL A 240 11.42 -11.28 19.12
N HIS A 241 10.69 -11.92 18.22
CA HIS A 241 11.18 -13.09 17.49
C HIS A 241 11.68 -12.67 16.12
N ILE A 242 12.75 -13.29 15.63
CA ILE A 242 13.27 -13.09 14.28
C ILE A 242 13.19 -14.41 13.54
N PHE A 243 12.45 -14.45 12.45
CA PHE A 243 12.24 -15.62 11.59
C PHE A 243 12.94 -15.43 10.25
N ASP A 244 13.29 -16.53 9.58
CA ASP A 244 13.61 -16.53 8.15
C ASP A 244 12.37 -16.96 7.38
N VAL A 245 11.85 -16.08 6.53
CA VAL A 245 10.66 -16.36 5.70
C VAL A 245 11.00 -16.64 4.24
N ALA A 246 12.30 -16.61 3.85
CA ALA A 246 12.71 -16.90 2.48
C ALA A 246 12.21 -18.28 2.01
N PRO A 247 12.33 -19.39 2.78
CA PRO A 247 11.82 -20.69 2.34
C PRO A 247 10.31 -20.69 2.06
N GLN A 248 9.53 -20.00 2.89
CA GLN A 248 8.08 -19.87 2.75
C GLN A 248 7.73 -19.11 1.48
N LEU A 249 8.35 -17.94 1.27
CA LEU A 249 8.15 -17.11 0.09
C LEU A 249 8.53 -17.87 -1.19
N GLN A 250 9.69 -18.53 -1.21
CA GLN A 250 10.15 -19.31 -2.36
C GLN A 250 9.21 -20.48 -2.68
N SER A 251 8.60 -21.10 -1.67
CA SER A 251 7.62 -22.17 -1.88
C SER A 251 6.30 -21.69 -2.49
N LEU A 252 5.99 -20.40 -2.38
CA LEU A 252 4.84 -19.75 -3.00
C LEU A 252 5.18 -19.27 -4.41
N LEU A 253 6.39 -18.74 -4.62
CA LEU A 253 6.89 -18.31 -5.93
C LEU A 253 7.12 -19.49 -6.88
N ASN A 254 7.51 -20.66 -6.34
CA ASN A 254 7.83 -21.84 -7.13
C ASN A 254 7.00 -23.05 -6.63
N PRO A 255 5.75 -23.22 -7.11
CA PRO A 255 4.89 -24.33 -6.67
C PRO A 255 5.51 -25.72 -6.87
N GLY A 256 6.33 -25.90 -7.90
CA GLY A 256 7.06 -27.16 -8.15
C GLY A 256 8.07 -27.56 -7.05
N ALA A 257 8.48 -26.61 -6.19
CA ALA A 257 9.38 -26.82 -5.06
C ALA A 257 8.67 -26.85 -3.69
N ALA A 258 7.32 -26.82 -3.67
CA ALA A 258 6.53 -26.60 -2.45
C ALA A 258 6.65 -27.68 -1.36
N ASN A 259 7.19 -28.86 -1.68
CA ASN A 259 7.24 -30.01 -0.77
C ASN A 259 8.48 -30.06 0.15
N ALA A 260 9.37 -29.06 0.09
CA ALA A 260 10.52 -29.00 0.98
C ALA A 260 10.08 -28.72 2.43
N PRO A 261 10.70 -29.36 3.44
CA PRO A 261 10.40 -29.08 4.84
C PRO A 261 10.79 -27.63 5.19
N LEU A 262 9.81 -26.84 5.64
CA LEU A 262 9.99 -25.43 6.01
C LEU A 262 10.26 -25.29 7.52
N SER A 263 11.27 -24.49 7.88
CA SER A 263 11.54 -24.18 9.29
C SER A 263 10.36 -23.40 9.90
N LYS A 264 10.00 -23.76 11.13
CA LYS A 264 8.93 -23.12 11.90
C LYS A 264 9.42 -22.46 13.18
N LEU A 265 10.73 -22.44 13.39
CA LEU A 265 11.36 -21.91 14.61
C LEU A 265 11.99 -20.55 14.32
N PRO A 266 11.99 -19.63 15.31
CA PRO A 266 12.69 -18.38 15.19
C PRO A 266 14.21 -18.63 15.12
N LEU A 267 14.91 -17.84 14.29
CA LEU A 267 16.37 -17.76 14.26
C LEU A 267 16.93 -17.22 15.58
N TYR A 268 16.23 -16.25 16.17
CA TYR A 268 16.62 -15.58 17.39
C TYR A 268 15.40 -15.03 18.13
N THR A 269 15.53 -14.90 19.45
CA THR A 269 14.52 -14.26 20.29
C THR A 269 15.18 -13.24 21.19
N VAL A 270 14.76 -11.98 21.08
CA VAL A 270 15.16 -10.90 21.98
C VAL A 270 14.31 -11.02 23.24
N ASP A 271 14.98 -11.19 24.37
CA ASP A 271 14.36 -11.30 25.71
C ASP A 271 14.57 -10.04 26.58
N ALA A 272 15.19 -8.99 26.01
CA ALA A 272 15.60 -7.80 26.76
C ALA A 272 14.42 -6.99 27.36
N HIS A 273 13.24 -7.10 26.75
CA HIS A 273 12.00 -6.45 27.20
C HIS A 273 11.31 -7.21 28.36
N GLY A 274 11.74 -8.44 28.66
CA GLY A 274 11.13 -9.25 29.71
C GLY A 274 9.68 -9.63 29.40
N ARG A 275 8.72 -9.05 30.12
CA ARG A 275 7.27 -9.23 29.90
C ARG A 275 6.58 -7.97 29.37
N ALA A 276 7.35 -6.94 29.04
CA ALA A 276 6.82 -5.71 28.49
C ALA A 276 6.56 -5.92 27.01
N GLU A 277 5.29 -5.87 26.60
CA GLU A 277 4.96 -5.83 25.18
C GLU A 277 5.35 -4.49 24.56
N GLY A 278 5.21 -4.40 23.25
CA GLY A 278 5.50 -3.20 22.49
C GLY A 278 4.95 -3.31 21.08
N TYR A 279 4.87 -2.15 20.44
CA TYR A 279 4.45 -2.01 19.05
C TYR A 279 5.61 -1.49 18.20
N ALA A 280 6.51 -0.67 18.74
CA ALA A 280 7.59 -0.08 17.97
C ALA A 280 8.65 -1.10 17.53
N LEU A 281 8.86 -1.24 16.21
CA LEU A 281 9.80 -2.19 15.61
C LEU A 281 10.35 -1.63 14.29
N ALA A 282 11.67 -1.58 14.12
CA ALA A 282 12.28 -0.98 12.94
C ALA A 282 13.60 -1.64 12.52
N TRP A 283 13.63 -2.11 11.26
CA TRP A 283 14.86 -2.58 10.62
C TRP A 283 15.68 -1.40 10.12
N GLY A 284 16.98 -1.44 10.38
CA GLY A 284 17.95 -0.44 9.94
C GLY A 284 18.82 -0.99 8.82
N ASN A 285 19.14 -0.11 7.87
CA ASN A 285 20.04 -0.43 6.78
C ASN A 285 21.45 -0.82 7.29
N PRO A 286 22.19 -1.64 6.55
CA PRO A 286 23.57 -1.96 6.89
C PRO A 286 24.47 -0.71 6.89
N ILE A 287 25.54 -0.71 7.68
CA ILE A 287 26.47 0.44 7.80
C ILE A 287 27.72 0.20 6.95
N GLY A 288 27.95 1.06 5.95
CA GLY A 288 29.15 1.00 5.12
C GLY A 288 29.21 -0.32 4.32
N THR A 289 30.31 -1.06 4.44
CA THR A 289 30.47 -2.39 3.81
C THR A 289 29.96 -3.55 4.67
N SER A 290 29.48 -3.27 5.88
CA SER A 290 28.91 -4.30 6.74
C SER A 290 27.59 -4.77 6.16
N THR A 291 27.37 -6.08 6.05
CA THR A 291 26.06 -6.68 5.72
C THR A 291 25.19 -6.88 6.97
N SER A 292 25.63 -6.37 8.13
CA SER A 292 24.96 -6.58 9.40
C SER A 292 23.68 -5.76 9.50
N ALA A 293 22.53 -6.41 9.42
CA ALA A 293 21.24 -5.80 9.70
C ALA A 293 21.12 -5.44 11.19
N ARG A 294 20.30 -4.42 11.47
CA ARG A 294 20.07 -3.91 12.83
C ARG A 294 18.58 -3.79 13.06
N LEU A 295 18.15 -4.10 14.27
CA LEU A 295 16.76 -4.04 14.68
C LEU A 295 16.64 -3.18 15.92
N LEU A 296 15.75 -2.20 15.87
CA LEU A 296 15.28 -1.48 17.06
C LEU A 296 13.93 -2.05 17.47
N SER A 297 13.71 -2.16 18.78
CA SER A 297 12.44 -2.54 19.37
C SER A 297 12.17 -1.67 20.60
N GLY A 298 10.97 -1.08 20.68
CA GLY A 298 10.53 -0.20 21.76
C GLY A 298 9.35 -0.80 22.52
N ASP A 299 9.34 -0.69 23.86
CA ASP A 299 8.27 -1.23 24.71
C ASP A 299 7.43 -0.17 25.42
N ILE A 300 6.35 -0.65 26.04
CA ILE A 300 5.42 0.14 26.86
C ILE A 300 6.05 0.76 28.11
N HIS A 301 7.28 0.40 28.47
CA HIS A 301 8.00 0.95 29.62
C HIS A 301 9.10 1.94 29.20
N SER A 302 8.94 2.61 28.06
CA SER A 302 9.83 3.64 27.52
C SER A 302 11.22 3.16 27.07
N LYS A 303 11.46 1.83 27.00
CA LYS A 303 12.78 1.29 26.67
C LYS A 303 12.88 0.94 25.20
N ILE A 304 13.96 1.38 24.58
CA ILE A 304 14.31 0.99 23.21
C ILE A 304 15.59 0.14 23.26
N PHE A 305 15.56 -1.05 22.66
CA PHE A 305 16.72 -1.93 22.54
C PHE A 305 17.22 -1.98 21.10
N LEU A 306 18.54 -2.15 20.96
CA LEU A 306 19.20 -2.36 19.67
C LEU A 306 19.73 -3.79 19.62
N THR A 307 19.29 -4.53 18.62
CA THR A 307 19.82 -5.84 18.26
C THR A 307 20.61 -5.73 16.97
N THR A 308 21.85 -6.22 16.98
CA THR A 308 22.72 -6.26 15.79
C THR A 308 22.87 -7.68 15.31
N MET A 309 22.78 -7.87 14.00
CA MET A 309 22.92 -9.16 13.34
C MET A 309 24.29 -9.24 12.67
N GLY A 310 25.19 -10.06 13.21
CA GLY A 310 26.39 -10.46 12.47
C GLY A 310 26.06 -11.59 11.48
N PRO A 311 27.02 -11.98 10.62
CA PRO A 311 26.83 -13.04 9.61
C PRO A 311 26.29 -14.37 10.17
N SER A 312 26.57 -14.67 11.43
CA SER A 312 26.18 -15.92 12.09
C SER A 312 25.68 -15.74 13.52
N SER A 313 25.45 -14.51 14.00
CA SER A 313 25.06 -14.28 15.38
C SER A 313 24.15 -13.06 15.54
N PHE A 314 23.31 -13.11 16.57
CA PHE A 314 22.46 -12.00 16.98
C PHE A 314 22.92 -11.53 18.35
N THR A 315 23.02 -10.22 18.54
CA THR A 315 23.39 -9.63 19.83
C THR A 315 22.51 -8.44 20.15
N THR A 316 21.75 -8.55 21.23
CA THR A 316 20.99 -7.42 21.79
C THR A 316 21.85 -6.68 22.82
N SER A 317 21.93 -5.35 22.68
CA SER A 317 22.58 -4.50 23.68
C SER A 317 21.82 -4.58 25.01
N PRO A 318 22.48 -4.85 26.15
CA PRO A 318 21.80 -4.93 27.45
C PRO A 318 21.38 -3.55 27.98
N LYS A 319 21.97 -2.47 27.48
CA LYS A 319 21.62 -1.09 27.86
C LYS A 319 20.59 -0.54 26.86
N PRO A 320 19.36 -0.20 27.30
CA PRO A 320 18.37 0.44 26.44
C PRO A 320 18.70 1.92 26.20
N PHE A 321 18.07 2.52 25.18
CA PHE A 321 17.93 3.96 25.06
C PHE A 321 16.80 4.44 25.96
N LEU A 322 17.06 5.54 26.67
CA LEU A 322 16.19 6.05 27.73
C LEU A 322 16.14 7.56 27.65
N SER A 323 15.01 8.10 27.24
CA SER A 323 14.69 9.52 27.34
C SER A 323 13.19 9.75 27.36
N HIS A 324 12.41 8.93 26.65
CA HIS A 324 10.95 8.87 26.79
C HIS A 324 10.53 8.58 28.24
N THR A 325 9.34 9.06 28.60
CA THR A 325 8.76 8.87 29.93
C THR A 325 7.53 7.98 29.94
N ASP A 326 7.10 7.52 28.77
CA ASP A 326 5.96 6.63 28.58
C ASP A 326 6.22 5.65 27.41
N SER A 327 5.23 4.83 27.06
CA SER A 327 5.26 3.83 25.98
C SER A 327 5.86 4.38 24.68
N VAL A 328 6.73 3.58 24.02
CA VAL A 328 7.27 3.90 22.70
C VAL A 328 6.40 3.25 21.64
N GLU A 329 5.74 4.06 20.82
CA GLU A 329 4.71 3.60 19.88
C GLU A 329 5.27 3.28 18.49
N ASP A 330 6.27 4.04 18.04
CA ASP A 330 6.89 3.81 16.74
C ASP A 330 8.37 4.23 16.68
N LEU A 331 9.09 3.62 15.75
CA LEU A 331 10.53 3.77 15.52
C LEU A 331 10.80 3.82 14.02
N GLN A 332 11.65 4.76 13.58
CA GLN A 332 12.08 4.86 12.18
C GLN A 332 13.57 5.14 12.12
N TRP A 333 14.32 4.34 11.36
CA TRP A 333 15.73 4.67 11.09
C TRP A 333 15.82 5.85 10.13
N SER A 334 16.86 6.66 10.27
CA SER A 334 17.11 7.73 9.32
C SER A 334 17.48 7.16 7.94
N PRO A 335 16.86 7.65 6.85
CA PRO A 335 17.19 7.22 5.50
C PRO A 335 18.59 7.68 5.05
N SER A 336 19.10 8.79 5.60
CA SER A 336 20.42 9.35 5.24
C SER A 336 21.54 9.01 6.21
N GLU A 337 21.23 8.83 7.50
CA GLU A 337 22.23 8.69 8.56
C GLU A 337 22.11 7.32 9.24
N PRO A 338 22.99 6.36 8.94
CA PRO A 338 22.81 4.98 9.38
C PRO A 338 22.83 4.82 10.90
N THR A 339 23.43 5.74 11.65
CA THR A 339 23.49 5.66 13.13
C THR A 339 22.34 6.38 13.81
N VAL A 340 21.45 7.04 13.07
CA VAL A 340 20.40 7.89 13.59
C VAL A 340 19.04 7.22 13.41
N PHE A 341 18.16 7.40 14.40
CA PHE A 341 16.77 6.97 14.31
C PHE A 341 15.87 7.97 15.04
N ALA A 342 14.58 7.95 14.72
CA ALA A 342 13.52 8.70 15.38
C ALA A 342 12.59 7.75 16.11
N SER A 343 11.93 8.25 17.15
CA SER A 343 10.87 7.55 17.87
C SER A 343 9.76 8.51 18.27
N CYS A 344 8.56 7.98 18.45
CA CYS A 344 7.43 8.66 19.06
C CYS A 344 6.88 7.86 20.24
N SER A 345 6.07 8.51 21.08
CA SER A 345 5.67 7.96 22.37
C SER A 345 4.37 8.57 22.87
N ALA A 346 3.70 7.83 23.74
CA ALA A 346 2.61 8.29 24.58
C ALA A 346 3.00 9.47 25.50
N ASP A 347 4.30 9.77 25.68
CA ASP A 347 4.76 10.98 26.36
C ASP A 347 4.59 12.27 25.52
N LYS A 348 3.87 12.19 24.41
CA LYS A 348 3.53 13.27 23.47
C LYS A 348 4.74 13.86 22.75
N SER A 349 5.87 13.15 22.74
CA SER A 349 7.12 13.64 22.15
C SER A 349 7.56 12.83 20.94
N VAL A 350 8.22 13.54 20.02
CA VAL A 350 9.01 12.94 18.95
C VAL A 350 10.48 13.20 19.27
N ARG A 351 11.31 12.16 19.23
CA ARG A 351 12.72 12.22 19.61
C ARG A 351 13.61 11.63 18.54
N VAL A 352 14.79 12.22 18.39
CA VAL A 352 15.83 11.74 17.49
C VAL A 352 17.03 11.31 18.31
N TRP A 353 17.65 10.22 17.89
CA TRP A 353 18.67 9.48 18.63
C TRP A 353 19.86 9.21 17.74
N ASP A 354 21.02 9.02 18.36
CA ASP A 354 22.21 8.53 17.68
C ASP A 354 22.81 7.39 18.50
N ILE A 355 22.95 6.22 17.89
CA ILE A 355 23.46 5.01 18.56
C ILE A 355 24.91 5.15 19.04
N ARG A 356 25.65 6.14 18.53
CA ARG A 356 27.02 6.47 18.96
C ARG A 356 27.07 7.19 20.30
N VAL A 357 25.96 7.78 20.74
CA VAL A 357 25.87 8.48 22.03
C VAL A 357 25.92 7.47 23.17
N LYS A 358 27.02 7.49 23.93
CA LYS A 358 27.31 6.52 25.02
C LYS A 358 26.22 6.46 26.09
N ASP A 359 25.60 7.59 26.38
CA ASP A 359 24.56 7.70 27.38
C ASP A 359 23.20 7.19 26.88
N ARG A 360 23.06 6.94 25.57
CA ARG A 360 21.85 6.45 24.92
C ARG A 360 20.62 7.32 25.21
N LYS A 361 20.85 8.63 25.24
CA LYS A 361 19.82 9.65 25.34
C LYS A 361 19.51 10.24 23.98
N SER A 362 18.29 10.76 23.80
CA SER A 362 17.89 11.49 22.60
C SER A 362 18.78 12.72 22.42
N VAL A 363 19.20 12.99 21.19
CA VAL A 363 20.06 14.12 20.84
C VAL A 363 19.26 15.40 20.65
N ILE A 364 18.08 15.29 20.01
CA ILE A 364 17.13 16.37 19.75
C ILE A 364 15.71 15.81 19.78
N GLY A 365 14.70 16.67 19.79
CA GLY A 365 13.29 16.27 19.77
C GLY A 365 12.35 17.44 20.03
N VAL A 366 11.07 17.15 19.94
CA VAL A 366 9.96 18.06 20.25
C VAL A 366 9.15 17.44 21.37
N ALA A 367 9.16 18.08 22.53
CA ALA A 367 8.21 17.76 23.59
C ALA A 367 6.87 18.42 23.26
N GLY A 368 5.76 17.70 23.40
CA GLY A 368 4.44 18.20 22.98
C GLY A 368 4.34 18.36 21.47
N ALA A 369 4.83 17.38 20.71
CA ALA A 369 4.62 17.33 19.26
C ALA A 369 3.11 17.30 18.95
N HIS A 370 2.35 16.58 19.76
CA HIS A 370 0.90 16.50 19.72
C HIS A 370 0.30 16.84 21.10
N ASP A 371 -1.00 17.15 21.12
CA ASP A 371 -1.73 17.42 22.38
C ASP A 371 -2.11 16.13 23.11
N SER A 372 -2.06 14.99 22.40
CA SER A 372 -2.21 13.64 22.91
C SER A 372 -0.99 12.76 22.55
N ASP A 373 -1.13 11.46 22.73
CA ASP A 373 -0.12 10.45 22.49
C ASP A 373 0.30 10.47 21.00
N VAL A 374 1.59 10.28 20.72
CA VAL A 374 2.07 10.19 19.32
C VAL A 374 2.22 8.72 18.96
N ASN A 375 1.31 8.22 18.14
CA ASN A 375 1.16 6.81 17.85
C ASN A 375 2.11 6.31 16.75
N VAL A 376 2.35 7.13 15.73
CA VAL A 376 3.11 6.73 14.53
C VAL A 376 3.96 7.85 13.97
N ILE A 377 5.07 7.48 13.33
CA ILE A 377 5.94 8.41 12.59
C ILE A 377 6.39 7.79 11.26
N SER A 378 6.56 8.64 10.24
CA SER A 378 7.17 8.23 8.97
C SER A 378 8.23 9.23 8.54
N TRP A 379 9.43 8.74 8.26
CA TRP A 379 10.55 9.55 7.80
C TRP A 379 10.59 9.57 6.28
N ASN A 380 10.53 10.76 5.69
CA ASN A 380 10.56 10.91 4.24
C ASN A 380 11.89 10.41 3.66
N LEU A 381 11.83 9.51 2.67
CA LEU A 381 12.99 8.81 2.11
C LEU A 381 13.80 9.63 1.11
N LYS A 382 13.23 10.69 0.55
CA LYS A 382 13.86 11.57 -0.44
C LYS A 382 14.29 12.88 0.21
N THR A 383 13.37 13.52 0.90
CA THR A 383 13.56 14.77 1.61
C THR A 383 13.82 14.47 3.09
N ASN A 384 15.03 14.00 3.37
CA ASN A 384 15.47 13.40 4.64
C ASN A 384 15.38 14.28 5.90
N TYR A 385 14.99 15.55 5.77
CA TYR A 385 14.70 16.42 6.91
C TYR A 385 13.21 16.50 7.27
N LEU A 386 12.33 15.88 6.48
CA LEU A 386 10.90 15.81 6.76
C LEU A 386 10.55 14.53 7.51
N LEU A 387 9.73 14.69 8.54
CA LEU A 387 9.17 13.62 9.35
C LEU A 387 7.68 13.89 9.54
N ALA A 388 6.82 12.93 9.23
CA ALA A 388 5.40 12.99 9.53
C ALA A 388 5.10 12.26 10.84
N SER A 389 4.11 12.73 11.59
CA SER A 389 3.63 12.09 12.82
C SER A 389 2.11 12.12 12.91
N GLY A 390 1.55 11.05 13.50
CA GLY A 390 0.12 10.92 13.78
C GLY A 390 -0.15 10.84 15.28
N GLY A 391 -1.12 11.62 15.75
CA GLY A 391 -1.53 11.65 17.16
C GLY A 391 -2.82 10.88 17.44
N ASP A 392 -3.04 10.57 18.71
CA ASP A 392 -4.28 9.97 19.21
C ASP A 392 -5.50 10.91 19.06
N GLU A 393 -5.25 12.22 18.94
CA GLU A 393 -6.29 13.21 18.67
C GLU A 393 -6.77 13.25 17.21
N GLY A 394 -6.23 12.40 16.33
CA GLY A 394 -6.53 12.39 14.89
C GLY A 394 -5.74 13.44 14.08
N GLY A 395 -4.85 14.18 14.73
CA GLY A 395 -3.99 15.16 14.07
C GLY A 395 -2.82 14.51 13.33
N ILE A 396 -2.57 14.96 12.10
CA ILE A 396 -1.36 14.64 11.33
C ILE A 396 -0.49 15.88 11.27
N LYS A 397 0.80 15.76 11.60
CA LYS A 397 1.75 16.87 11.59
C LYS A 397 3.01 16.50 10.79
N VAL A 398 3.49 17.44 10.00
CA VAL A 398 4.75 17.31 9.26
C VAL A 398 5.79 18.25 9.87
N TRP A 399 6.99 17.74 10.10
CA TRP A 399 8.05 18.43 10.83
C TRP A 399 9.30 18.56 9.97
N ASP A 400 9.93 19.75 10.04
CA ASP A 400 11.29 19.93 9.58
C ASP A 400 12.26 19.71 10.75
N LEU A 401 13.04 18.63 10.68
CA LEU A 401 14.01 18.24 11.71
C LEU A 401 15.11 19.28 11.93
N ARG A 402 15.39 20.15 10.95
CA ARG A 402 16.36 21.25 11.09
C ARG A 402 15.88 22.31 12.09
N ASN A 403 14.58 22.35 12.37
CA ASN A 403 14.00 23.24 13.37
C ASN A 403 14.08 22.69 14.79
N PHE A 404 14.54 21.45 14.99
CA PHE A 404 14.68 20.83 16.32
C PHE A 404 15.92 21.37 17.04
N LYS A 405 15.89 22.65 17.42
CA LYS A 405 17.04 23.41 17.96
C LYS A 405 17.26 23.23 19.47
N GLY A 406 16.71 22.16 20.05
CA GLY A 406 16.84 21.81 21.47
C GLY A 406 16.17 22.79 22.43
N THR A 407 16.40 22.63 23.73
CA THR A 407 15.67 23.33 24.81
C THR A 407 15.96 24.83 24.94
N LYS A 408 16.88 25.38 24.14
CA LYS A 408 17.28 26.80 24.18
C LYS A 408 16.59 27.65 23.10
N ALA A 409 15.89 27.02 22.17
CA ALA A 409 15.14 27.67 21.11
C ALA A 409 13.63 27.61 21.41
N PRO A 410 12.79 28.41 20.72
CA PRO A 410 11.35 28.21 20.73
C PRO A 410 11.00 26.77 20.37
N ALA A 411 9.88 26.27 20.92
CA ALA A 411 9.38 24.95 20.56
C ALA A 411 9.18 24.88 19.03
N PRO A 412 9.70 23.84 18.36
CA PRO A 412 9.50 23.70 16.92
C PRO A 412 8.01 23.63 16.60
N THR A 413 7.60 24.30 15.53
CA THR A 413 6.24 24.21 14.99
C THR A 413 6.24 23.30 13.77
N PRO A 414 5.17 22.54 13.53
CA PRO A 414 5.05 21.75 12.32
C PRO A 414 5.01 22.67 11.09
N VAL A 415 5.52 22.18 9.96
CA VAL A 415 5.45 22.88 8.66
C VAL A 415 4.10 22.66 7.97
N ALA A 416 3.41 21.56 8.29
CA ALA A 416 2.03 21.30 7.89
C ALA A 416 1.28 20.60 9.04
N SER A 417 -0.01 20.88 9.20
CA SER A 417 -0.86 20.27 10.23
C SER A 417 -2.25 20.04 9.66
N PHE A 418 -2.70 18.80 9.66
CA PHE A 418 -4.00 18.38 9.14
C PHE A 418 -4.87 17.84 10.28
N ASN A 419 -6.09 18.36 10.40
CA ASN A 419 -7.08 17.94 11.38
C ASN A 419 -8.32 17.43 10.64
N TRP A 420 -8.18 16.28 9.98
CA TRP A 420 -9.25 15.65 9.20
C TRP A 420 -9.79 14.40 9.90
N HIS A 421 -8.90 13.51 10.34
CA HIS A 421 -9.31 12.33 11.07
C HIS A 421 -9.93 12.70 12.42
N THR A 422 -10.94 11.94 12.81
CA THR A 422 -11.76 12.20 14.01
C THR A 422 -11.48 11.23 15.16
N ALA A 423 -10.57 10.29 14.93
CA ALA A 423 -10.12 9.27 15.88
C ALA A 423 -8.60 9.06 15.73
N PRO A 424 -7.96 8.29 16.61
CA PRO A 424 -6.51 8.07 16.60
C PRO A 424 -5.94 7.70 15.24
N ILE A 425 -4.83 8.33 14.86
CA ILE A 425 -4.05 7.89 13.69
C ILE A 425 -3.36 6.56 14.02
N THR A 426 -3.60 5.53 13.21
CA THR A 426 -3.11 4.16 13.42
C THR A 426 -1.89 3.83 12.57
N SER A 427 -1.75 4.45 11.39
CA SER A 427 -0.55 4.32 10.54
C SER A 427 -0.36 5.56 9.67
N ILE A 428 0.89 5.84 9.31
CA ILE A 428 1.27 6.89 8.38
C ILE A 428 2.51 6.46 7.61
N GLU A 429 2.52 6.69 6.30
CA GLU A 429 3.64 6.31 5.44
C GLU A 429 3.83 7.28 4.27
N TRP A 430 5.03 7.86 4.18
CA TRP A 430 5.45 8.60 2.99
C TRP A 430 5.50 7.71 1.77
N HIS A 431 5.09 8.26 0.62
CA HIS A 431 5.23 7.57 -0.64
C HIS A 431 6.71 7.22 -0.90
N PRO A 432 7.03 6.01 -1.40
CA PRO A 432 8.42 5.55 -1.50
C PRO A 432 9.26 6.34 -2.51
N THR A 433 8.62 6.91 -3.55
CA THR A 433 9.31 7.64 -4.62
C THR A 433 8.98 9.13 -4.67
N GLU A 434 7.83 9.56 -4.16
CA GLU A 434 7.34 10.93 -4.25
C GLU A 434 7.47 11.57 -2.87
N ASP A 435 8.10 12.73 -2.80
CA ASP A 435 8.50 13.32 -1.52
C ASP A 435 7.46 14.27 -0.92
N SER A 436 6.40 14.58 -1.66
CA SER A 436 5.25 15.37 -1.20
C SER A 436 4.05 14.52 -0.78
N CYS A 437 4.01 13.24 -1.17
CA CYS A 437 2.84 12.38 -0.99
C CYS A 437 2.97 11.45 0.22
N PHE A 438 1.89 11.23 0.95
CA PHE A 438 1.83 10.22 2.01
C PHE A 438 0.43 9.63 2.17
N ALA A 439 0.36 8.44 2.75
CA ALA A 439 -0.87 7.78 3.17
C ALA A 439 -0.99 7.82 4.69
N ALA A 440 -2.21 7.93 5.22
CA ALA A 440 -2.49 7.80 6.63
C ALA A 440 -3.75 6.95 6.84
N SER A 441 -3.82 6.23 7.96
CA SER A 441 -5.02 5.53 8.40
C SER A 441 -5.41 5.92 9.80
N GLY A 442 -6.71 5.92 10.09
CA GLY A 442 -7.24 6.24 11.40
C GLY A 442 -8.21 5.16 11.92
N ALA A 443 -8.41 5.16 13.23
CA ALA A 443 -9.45 4.37 13.90
C ALA A 443 -10.88 4.89 13.61
N ASP A 444 -11.02 5.88 12.74
CA ASP A 444 -12.27 6.41 12.20
C ASP A 444 -12.64 5.79 10.85
N ASP A 445 -12.09 4.60 10.56
CA ASP A 445 -12.42 3.78 9.39
C ASP A 445 -12.07 4.44 8.04
N GLN A 446 -11.03 5.29 8.05
CA GLN A 446 -10.52 5.99 6.88
C GLN A 446 -9.04 5.66 6.60
N VAL A 447 -8.73 5.42 5.32
CA VAL A 447 -7.39 5.59 4.75
C VAL A 447 -7.40 6.82 3.86
N THR A 448 -6.51 7.77 4.12
CA THR A 448 -6.42 9.05 3.41
C THR A 448 -5.10 9.15 2.66
N LEU A 449 -5.14 9.66 1.43
CA LEU A 449 -3.96 9.94 0.60
C LEU A 449 -3.81 11.45 0.45
N TRP A 450 -2.59 11.93 0.65
CA TRP A 450 -2.28 13.36 0.73
C TRP A 450 -1.15 13.71 -0.22
N ASP A 451 -1.18 14.94 -0.74
CA ASP A 451 -0.07 15.56 -1.47
C ASP A 451 0.16 16.99 -0.99
N LEU A 452 1.34 17.22 -0.41
CA LEU A 452 1.77 18.52 0.11
C LEU A 452 2.08 19.55 -0.97
N SER A 453 2.19 19.14 -2.23
CA SER A 453 2.46 20.04 -3.35
C SER A 453 1.21 20.72 -3.88
N VAL A 454 0.03 20.22 -3.52
CA VAL A 454 -1.26 20.77 -3.95
C VAL A 454 -1.56 22.04 -3.15
N GLU A 455 -1.80 23.11 -3.89
CA GLU A 455 -2.24 24.41 -3.40
C GLU A 455 -3.63 24.72 -3.97
N GLU A 456 -4.43 25.51 -3.26
CA GLU A 456 -5.72 25.97 -3.79
C GLU A 456 -5.47 26.95 -4.93
N ASP A 457 -5.99 26.64 -6.13
CA ASP A 457 -6.08 27.62 -7.21
C ASP A 457 -7.29 28.54 -6.97
N ASP A 458 -7.01 29.82 -6.73
CA ASP A 458 -8.02 30.84 -6.49
C ASP A 458 -8.93 31.07 -7.72
N ASP A 459 -8.49 30.69 -8.93
CA ASP A 459 -9.17 30.86 -10.21
C ASP A 459 -10.04 29.64 -10.62
N GLU A 460 -9.79 28.45 -10.05
CA GLU A 460 -10.60 27.22 -10.23
C GLU A 460 -11.69 27.02 -9.17
N LYS A 461 -12.03 28.07 -8.40
CA LYS A 461 -13.19 28.02 -7.50
C LYS A 461 -14.39 27.52 -8.30
N PRO A 462 -15.04 26.41 -7.90
CA PRO A 462 -16.03 25.76 -8.72
C PRO A 462 -17.04 26.79 -9.20
N SER A 463 -17.39 26.73 -10.47
CA SER A 463 -18.53 27.43 -11.06
C SER A 463 -19.79 26.93 -10.33
N GLN A 464 -20.02 27.50 -9.14
CA GLN A 464 -20.78 26.91 -8.05
C GLN A 464 -22.21 26.57 -8.45
N GLN A 465 -22.52 25.27 -8.45
CA GLN A 465 -23.85 24.85 -8.05
C GLN A 465 -24.10 25.36 -6.61
N PRO A 466 -25.26 25.95 -6.31
CA PRO A 466 -25.54 26.46 -4.98
C PRO A 466 -25.48 25.33 -3.94
N GLY A 467 -24.51 25.41 -3.01
CA GLY A 467 -24.34 24.49 -1.87
C GLY A 467 -23.05 23.66 -1.87
N GLU A 468 -22.35 23.53 -3.00
CA GLU A 468 -21.13 22.71 -3.08
C GLU A 468 -19.93 23.33 -2.37
N ALA A 469 -19.73 24.65 -2.53
CA ALA A 469 -18.67 25.37 -1.84
C ALA A 469 -18.81 25.33 -0.30
N GLU A 470 -20.05 25.33 0.21
CA GLU A 470 -20.28 25.21 1.66
C GLU A 470 -19.99 23.79 2.17
N ARG A 471 -20.17 22.79 1.31
CA ARG A 471 -19.91 21.39 1.61
C ARG A 471 -18.41 21.05 1.63
N LEU A 472 -17.63 21.63 0.73
CA LEU A 472 -16.20 21.36 0.57
C LEU A 472 -15.29 22.28 1.40
N LYS A 473 -15.84 23.30 2.06
CA LYS A 473 -15.07 24.31 2.83
C LYS A 473 -14.11 23.74 3.88
N ASP A 474 -14.43 22.58 4.45
CA ASP A 474 -13.68 21.94 5.53
C ASP A 474 -12.76 20.82 5.00
N VAL A 475 -12.75 20.57 3.69
CA VAL A 475 -11.89 19.58 3.04
C VAL A 475 -10.55 20.24 2.70
N PRO A 476 -9.43 19.77 3.26
CA PRO A 476 -8.12 20.31 2.92
C PRO A 476 -7.79 20.07 1.45
N SER A 477 -7.23 21.06 0.76
CA SER A 477 -6.84 20.92 -0.65
C SER A 477 -5.78 19.84 -0.91
N GLN A 478 -4.93 19.57 0.09
CA GLN A 478 -3.92 18.51 0.03
C GLN A 478 -4.50 17.10 0.15
N LEU A 479 -5.78 16.93 0.54
CA LEU A 479 -6.42 15.62 0.66
C LEU A 479 -6.87 15.13 -0.72
N LEU A 480 -6.10 14.21 -1.30
CA LEU A 480 -6.36 13.68 -2.64
C LEU A 480 -7.44 12.61 -2.68
N PHE A 481 -7.48 11.74 -1.66
CA PHE A 481 -8.36 10.58 -1.68
C PHE A 481 -8.73 10.11 -0.29
N VAL A 482 -9.97 9.61 -0.14
CA VAL A 482 -10.45 8.96 1.08
C VAL A 482 -11.00 7.59 0.70
N HIS A 483 -10.26 6.55 1.10
CA HIS A 483 -10.72 5.17 1.10
C HIS A 483 -11.41 4.85 2.42
N GLN A 484 -12.58 4.22 2.34
CA GLN A 484 -13.34 3.74 3.49
C GLN A 484 -13.80 2.31 3.20
N GLY A 485 -14.60 1.73 4.10
CA GLY A 485 -15.29 0.44 3.86
C GLY A 485 -14.69 -0.72 4.65
N GLN A 486 -13.51 -0.51 5.25
CA GLN A 486 -12.96 -1.34 6.31
C GLN A 486 -13.35 -0.79 7.68
N LYS A 487 -13.30 -1.65 8.69
CA LYS A 487 -13.58 -1.30 10.09
C LYS A 487 -12.37 -1.52 10.97
N ASP A 488 -12.06 -0.53 11.80
CA ASP A 488 -10.96 -0.53 12.76
C ASP A 488 -9.61 -0.82 12.07
N ILE A 489 -9.22 0.09 11.17
CA ILE A 489 -8.00 0.00 10.35
C ILE A 489 -6.76 0.12 11.24
N LYS A 490 -5.82 -0.81 11.07
CA LYS A 490 -4.62 -0.93 11.90
C LYS A 490 -3.37 -0.42 11.23
N GLU A 491 -3.19 -0.72 9.95
CA GLU A 491 -1.95 -0.43 9.25
C GLU A 491 -2.17 -0.21 7.74
N VAL A 492 -1.33 0.64 7.15
CA VAL A 492 -1.30 0.93 5.70
C VAL A 492 0.16 0.95 5.24
N HIS A 493 0.42 0.43 4.03
CA HIS A 493 1.73 0.45 3.37
C HIS A 493 1.58 0.73 1.86
N TRP A 494 2.53 1.47 1.29
CA TRP A 494 2.66 1.60 -0.16
C TRP A 494 3.38 0.37 -0.74
N HIS A 495 2.89 -0.15 -1.87
CA HIS A 495 3.56 -1.26 -2.52
C HIS A 495 4.86 -0.81 -3.20
N PRO A 496 6.05 -1.30 -2.79
CA PRO A 496 7.33 -0.77 -3.26
C PRO A 496 7.59 -1.07 -4.74
N GLN A 497 7.02 -2.15 -5.28
CA GLN A 497 7.25 -2.58 -6.68
C GLN A 497 6.07 -2.29 -7.63
N ILE A 498 4.92 -1.81 -7.12
CA ILE A 498 3.70 -1.59 -7.92
C ILE A 498 3.24 -0.15 -7.64
N PRO A 499 3.67 0.82 -8.46
CA PRO A 499 3.45 2.24 -8.19
C PRO A 499 1.97 2.56 -8.00
N GLY A 500 1.67 3.35 -6.97
CA GLY A 500 0.32 3.81 -6.63
C GLY A 500 -0.57 2.78 -5.92
N VAL A 501 -0.12 1.53 -5.75
CA VAL A 501 -0.88 0.54 -4.97
C VAL A 501 -0.64 0.73 -3.49
N VAL A 502 -1.74 0.74 -2.74
CA VAL A 502 -1.79 0.82 -1.29
C VAL A 502 -2.39 -0.47 -0.77
N VAL A 503 -1.79 -1.03 0.28
CA VAL A 503 -2.33 -2.16 1.02
C VAL A 503 -2.69 -1.67 2.41
N SER A 504 -3.81 -2.14 2.94
CA SER A 504 -4.25 -1.82 4.31
C SER A 504 -4.78 -3.06 5.01
N THR A 505 -4.69 -3.09 6.34
CA THR A 505 -5.27 -4.12 7.18
C THR A 505 -6.17 -3.52 8.25
N ALA A 506 -7.22 -4.24 8.59
CA ALA A 506 -8.28 -3.84 9.50
C ALA A 506 -8.87 -5.06 10.22
N LEU A 507 -9.80 -4.82 11.15
CA LEU A 507 -10.49 -5.91 11.86
C LEU A 507 -11.24 -6.84 10.89
N ASP A 508 -11.79 -6.29 9.81
CA ASP A 508 -12.57 -7.02 8.80
C ASP A 508 -11.74 -7.48 7.60
N GLY A 509 -10.41 -7.34 7.65
CA GLY A 509 -9.50 -7.93 6.68
C GLY A 509 -8.60 -6.91 5.98
N PHE A 510 -8.19 -7.24 4.76
CA PHE A 510 -7.24 -6.47 3.99
C PHE A 510 -7.86 -5.94 2.71
N ASN A 511 -7.43 -4.74 2.32
CA ASN A 511 -7.71 -4.17 1.02
C ASN A 511 -6.39 -3.89 0.29
N ILE A 512 -6.34 -4.25 -0.99
CA ILE A 512 -5.29 -3.90 -1.93
C ILE A 512 -5.95 -3.02 -2.99
N PHE A 513 -5.55 -1.75 -3.05
CA PHE A 513 -6.22 -0.82 -3.94
C PHE A 513 -5.25 0.17 -4.60
N LYS A 514 -5.67 0.70 -5.74
CA LYS A 514 -5.06 1.81 -6.45
C LYS A 514 -6.15 2.84 -6.69
N SER A 515 -5.87 4.11 -6.43
CA SER A 515 -6.81 5.22 -6.69
C SER A 515 -6.38 6.03 -7.90
N LEU A 516 -7.33 6.68 -8.59
CA LEU A 516 -7.07 7.50 -9.78
C LEU A 516 -5.93 8.53 -9.65
N PRO A 517 -5.77 9.28 -8.53
CA PRO A 517 -4.66 10.25 -8.41
C PRO A 517 -3.27 9.63 -8.50
N PHE A 518 -3.16 8.30 -8.35
CA PHE A 518 -1.92 7.54 -8.40
C PHE A 518 -1.94 6.45 -9.48
N ALA A 519 -2.90 6.50 -10.43
CA ALA A 519 -3.15 5.50 -11.47
C ALA A 519 -2.01 5.33 -12.49
#